data_AF-N2AN46-F1
#
_entry.id   AF-N2AN46-F1
#
_cell.length_a   1.000
_cell.length_b   1.000
_cell.length_c   1.000
_cell.angle_alpha   90.00
_cell.angle_beta   90.00
_cell.angle_gamma   90.00
#
_symmetry.space_group_name_H-M   'P 1'
#
loop_
_entity.id
_entity.type
_entity.pdbx_description
1 polymer ?
#
loop_
_entity_poly.entity_id
_entity_poly.type
_entity_poly.pdbx_seq_one_letter_code
_entity_poly.pdbx_strand_id
1 'polypeptide(L)'
;MEQQVLKIKYHSKEIEKLTYIAGKSDWIDLRSAQNVTLKKGEFRLISLGISIQLPKGYEAVIVPRSSTFKNFGIIQTNHMGVIDESYCGDEDLWMMPVLAVRDTQVRVNDRICQFRIQKHQPHILFEETDSLHNPNRGGFGSTGKQ
;
A
#
# COMPACT_ATOMS: atom_id res chain seq x y z
N MET A 1 -0.54 25.02 -1.81
CA MET A 1 -0.63 23.71 -2.50
C MET A 1 -2.10 23.46 -2.78
N GLU A 2 -2.44 23.00 -3.98
CA GLU A 2 -3.82 22.69 -4.36
C GLU A 2 -4.31 21.50 -3.53
N GLN A 3 -5.46 21.65 -2.86
CA GLN A 3 -6.05 20.59 -2.04
C GLN A 3 -6.97 19.74 -2.91
N GLN A 4 -6.66 18.45 -3.05
CA GLN A 4 -7.58 17.49 -3.65
C GLN A 4 -8.49 16.87 -2.60
N VAL A 5 -9.75 16.66 -2.95
CA VAL A 5 -10.76 16.03 -2.08
C VAL A 5 -11.11 14.67 -2.67
N LEU A 6 -10.87 13.60 -1.90
CA LEU A 6 -11.22 12.23 -2.28
C LEU A 6 -12.54 11.82 -1.63
N LYS A 7 -13.38 11.09 -2.36
CA LYS A 7 -14.53 10.42 -1.75
C LYS A 7 -14.04 9.15 -1.07
N ILE A 8 -14.49 8.93 0.14
CA ILE A 8 -14.13 7.78 0.96
C ILE A 8 -15.37 7.21 1.64
N LYS A 9 -15.60 5.92 1.49
CA LYS A 9 -16.60 5.14 2.24
C LYS A 9 -15.88 4.40 3.35
N TYR A 10 -16.37 4.55 4.58
CA TYR A 10 -15.90 3.78 5.73
C TYR A 10 -16.86 2.63 5.98
N HIS A 11 -16.32 1.44 6.12
CA HIS A 11 -17.08 0.20 6.33
C HIS A 11 -17.24 -0.16 7.81
N SER A 12 -16.61 0.60 8.70
CA SER A 12 -16.75 0.47 10.15
C SER A 12 -16.88 1.85 10.81
N LYS A 13 -17.74 1.92 11.83
CA LYS A 13 -17.88 3.10 12.70
C LYS A 13 -16.77 3.20 13.74
N GLU A 14 -16.05 2.11 13.98
CA GLU A 14 -14.98 2.04 14.99
C GLU A 14 -13.65 2.59 14.47
N ILE A 15 -13.51 2.72 13.14
CA ILE A 15 -12.27 3.23 12.54
C ILE A 15 -12.20 4.75 12.65
N GLU A 16 -11.13 5.23 13.27
CA GLU A 16 -10.74 6.62 13.29
C GLU A 16 -10.54 7.14 11.86
N LYS A 17 -11.11 8.31 11.56
CA LYS A 17 -11.05 8.90 10.22
C LYS A 17 -9.62 9.19 9.80
N LEU A 18 -9.31 8.87 8.54
CA LEU A 18 -8.02 9.18 7.94
C LEU A 18 -7.78 10.68 7.97
N THR A 19 -6.55 11.06 8.31
CA THR A 19 -6.15 12.46 8.47
C THR A 19 -4.80 12.68 7.81
N TYR A 20 -4.69 13.74 7.01
CA TYR A 20 -3.42 14.22 6.49
C TYR A 20 -2.71 15.04 7.57
N ILE A 21 -1.51 14.63 7.99
CA ILE A 21 -0.75 15.30 9.05
C ILE A 21 0.33 16.18 8.41
N ALA A 22 -0.04 17.43 8.14
CA ALA A 22 0.85 18.42 7.52
C ALA A 22 2.17 18.57 8.29
N GLY A 23 3.27 18.71 7.55
CA GLY A 23 4.62 18.89 8.11
C GLY A 23 5.27 17.63 8.69
N LYS A 24 4.59 16.47 8.69
CA LYS A 24 5.19 15.19 9.13
C LYS A 24 5.45 14.23 7.98
N SER A 25 4.46 14.02 7.11
CA SER A 25 4.55 13.08 5.98
C SER A 25 3.56 13.51 4.90
N ASP A 26 3.90 13.25 3.64
CA ASP A 26 2.96 13.30 2.52
C ASP A 26 2.20 11.97 2.31
N TRP A 27 2.52 10.93 3.10
CA TRP A 27 1.78 9.68 3.18
C TRP A 27 0.76 9.71 4.32
N ILE A 28 -0.39 9.05 4.10
CA ILE A 28 -1.49 8.94 5.06
C ILE A 28 -1.46 7.54 5.66
N ASP A 29 -1.40 7.46 6.99
CA ASP A 29 -1.45 6.17 7.71
C ASP A 29 -2.83 5.51 7.54
N LEU A 30 -2.83 4.22 7.22
CA LEU A 30 -3.99 3.35 7.15
C LEU A 30 -4.07 2.45 8.38
N ARG A 31 -5.29 2.13 8.78
CA ARG A 31 -5.61 1.46 10.04
C ARG A 31 -6.17 0.08 9.80
N SER A 32 -5.94 -0.84 10.73
CA SER A 32 -6.68 -2.09 10.75
C SER A 32 -8.14 -1.87 11.14
N ALA A 33 -9.06 -2.48 10.39
CA ALA A 33 -10.50 -2.46 10.64
C ALA A 33 -10.98 -3.56 11.61
N GLN A 34 -10.09 -4.44 12.04
CA GLN A 34 -10.45 -5.66 12.76
C GLN A 34 -9.33 -6.07 13.73
N ASN A 35 -9.71 -6.74 14.82
CA ASN A 35 -8.73 -7.41 15.66
C ASN A 35 -8.27 -8.70 14.96
N VAL A 36 -6.96 -8.87 14.82
CA VAL A 36 -6.34 -10.05 14.19
C VAL A 36 -5.27 -10.57 15.13
N THR A 37 -5.33 -11.86 15.43
CA THR A 37 -4.22 -12.59 16.07
C THR A 37 -3.64 -13.54 15.04
N LEU A 38 -2.32 -13.52 14.88
CA LEU A 38 -1.61 -14.37 13.93
C LEU A 38 -0.52 -15.14 14.65
N LYS A 39 -0.40 -16.43 14.35
CA LYS A 39 0.76 -17.25 14.67
C LYS A 39 1.88 -17.01 13.68
N LYS A 40 3.12 -17.24 14.12
CA LYS A 40 4.28 -17.21 13.23
C LYS A 40 4.04 -18.10 12.00
N GLY A 41 4.24 -17.54 10.81
CA GLY A 41 4.05 -18.21 9.52
C GLY A 41 2.64 -18.07 8.93
N GLU A 42 1.67 -17.53 9.68
CA GLU A 42 0.32 -17.34 9.17
C GLU A 42 0.23 -16.14 8.23
N PHE A 43 -0.57 -16.33 7.17
CA PHE A 43 -0.96 -15.30 6.23
C PHE A 43 -2.37 -14.78 6.53
N ARG A 44 -2.60 -13.49 6.31
CA ARG A 44 -3.94 -12.89 6.38
C ARG A 44 -4.07 -11.71 5.43
N LEU A 45 -5.26 -11.56 4.83
CA LEU A 45 -5.71 -10.28 4.29
C LEU A 45 -6.34 -9.47 5.43
N ILE A 46 -5.67 -8.40 5.86
CA ILE A 46 -6.19 -7.50 6.90
C ILE A 46 -6.99 -6.37 6.23
N SER A 47 -8.26 -6.24 6.61
CA SER A 47 -9.10 -5.13 6.16
C SER A 47 -8.62 -3.80 6.70
N LEU A 48 -8.59 -2.80 5.82
CA LEU A 48 -8.32 -1.39 6.16
C LEU A 48 -9.62 -0.59 6.33
N GLY A 49 -10.78 -1.22 6.07
CA GLY A 49 -12.10 -0.69 6.41
C GLY A 49 -12.56 0.50 5.57
N ILE A 50 -11.95 0.71 4.40
CA ILE A 50 -12.20 1.84 3.53
C ILE A 50 -12.32 1.42 2.07
N SER A 51 -13.13 2.17 1.32
CA SER A 51 -13.11 2.24 -0.15
C SER A 51 -12.93 3.70 -0.54
N ILE A 52 -12.09 3.99 -1.53
CA ILE A 52 -11.74 5.35 -1.94
C ILE A 52 -11.92 5.48 -3.45
N GLN A 53 -12.62 6.53 -3.87
CA GLN A 53 -12.61 6.97 -5.27
C GLN A 53 -11.41 7.91 -5.48
N LEU A 54 -10.40 7.42 -6.19
CA LEU A 54 -9.23 8.20 -6.56
C LEU A 54 -9.58 9.25 -7.65
N PRO A 55 -8.80 10.34 -7.77
CA PRO A 55 -8.97 11.28 -8.87
C PRO A 55 -8.64 10.61 -10.19
N LYS A 56 -9.27 11.06 -11.28
CA LYS A 56 -9.00 10.50 -12.60
C LYS A 56 -7.52 10.64 -12.99
N GLY A 57 -6.92 9.55 -13.48
CA GLY A 57 -5.52 9.45 -13.89
C GLY A 57 -4.54 9.23 -12.72
N TYR A 58 -5.01 8.74 -11.57
CA TYR A 58 -4.19 8.45 -10.40
C TYR A 58 -4.39 7.04 -9.87
N GLU A 59 -3.30 6.44 -9.42
CA GLU A 59 -3.31 5.21 -8.63
C GLU A 59 -2.85 5.52 -7.20
N ALA A 60 -3.17 4.64 -6.26
CA ALA A 60 -2.61 4.68 -4.91
C ALA A 60 -1.57 3.58 -4.72
N VAL A 61 -0.55 3.89 -3.93
CA VAL A 61 0.45 2.90 -3.49
C VAL A 61 0.39 2.74 -1.98
N ILE A 62 0.30 1.50 -1.52
CA ILE A 62 0.22 1.11 -0.11
C ILE A 62 1.49 0.36 0.27
N VAL A 63 2.17 0.83 1.32
CA VAL A 63 3.38 0.19 1.85
C VAL A 63 3.33 0.08 3.38
N PRO A 64 4.08 -0.84 4.00
CA PRO A 64 4.24 -0.86 5.44
C PRO A 64 4.85 0.46 5.94
N ARG A 65 4.51 0.83 7.17
CA ARG A 65 5.25 1.87 7.88
C ARG A 65 6.59 1.29 8.29
N SER A 66 7.61 2.13 8.47
CA SER A 66 8.93 1.68 8.95
C SER A 66 8.85 0.90 10.27
N SER A 67 7.88 1.24 11.13
CA SER A 67 7.65 0.57 12.40
C SER A 67 6.72 -0.64 12.33
N THR A 68 6.13 -0.97 11.18
CA THR A 68 5.16 -2.07 11.05
C THR A 68 5.75 -3.40 11.48
N PHE A 69 6.95 -3.75 10.99
CA PHE A 69 7.62 -4.98 11.40
C PHE A 69 8.04 -4.92 12.88
N LYS A 70 8.58 -3.79 13.34
CA LYS A 70 9.01 -3.61 14.74
C LYS A 70 7.85 -3.84 15.71
N ASN A 71 6.70 -3.20 15.45
CA ASN A 71 5.55 -3.21 16.35
C ASN A 71 4.77 -4.52 16.21
N PHE A 72 4.46 -4.92 14.97
CA PHE A 72 3.51 -6.00 14.70
C PHE A 72 4.15 -7.28 14.18
N GLY A 73 5.45 -7.31 13.85
CA GLY A 73 6.11 -8.54 13.41
C GLY A 73 5.57 -9.09 12.08
N ILE A 74 4.95 -8.24 11.26
CA ILE A 74 4.37 -8.60 9.97
C ILE A 74 5.13 -7.94 8.82
N ILE A 75 5.15 -8.63 7.68
CA ILE A 75 5.60 -8.08 6.40
C ILE A 75 4.43 -8.04 5.42
N GLN A 76 4.42 -7.06 4.51
CA GLN A 76 3.47 -7.01 3.41
C GLN A 76 3.96 -7.90 2.27
N THR A 77 3.20 -8.93 1.95
CA THR A 77 3.64 -10.01 1.03
C THR A 77 3.76 -9.58 -0.42
N ASN A 78 2.94 -8.61 -0.86
CA ASN A 78 3.05 -8.02 -2.20
C ASN A 78 4.02 -6.82 -2.25
N HIS A 79 4.78 -6.56 -1.18
CA HIS A 79 5.75 -5.46 -1.02
C HIS A 79 5.13 -4.05 -1.07
N MET A 80 4.52 -3.70 -2.21
CA MET A 80 3.79 -2.47 -2.44
C MET A 80 2.44 -2.82 -3.11
N GLY A 81 1.34 -2.48 -2.45
CA GLY A 81 0.02 -2.63 -3.03
C GLY A 81 -0.25 -1.48 -3.98
N VAL A 82 -0.65 -1.76 -5.21
CA VAL A 82 -1.15 -0.77 -6.16
C VAL A 82 -2.67 -0.84 -6.16
N ILE A 83 -3.33 0.31 -6.04
CA ILE A 83 -4.77 0.44 -6.15
C ILE A 83 -5.08 1.30 -7.37
N ASP A 84 -5.64 0.67 -8.39
CA ASP A 84 -6.08 1.34 -9.61
C ASP A 84 -7.26 2.27 -9.36
N GLU A 85 -7.38 3.35 -10.14
CA GLU A 85 -8.51 4.28 -10.05
C GLU A 85 -9.89 3.64 -10.26
N SER A 86 -9.92 2.52 -10.98
CA SER A 86 -11.12 1.74 -11.27
C SER A 86 -11.61 0.92 -10.08
N TYR A 87 -10.76 0.69 -9.07
CA TYR A 87 -11.11 0.01 -7.82
C TYR A 87 -11.79 0.99 -6.84
N CYS A 88 -12.93 1.54 -7.28
CA CYS A 88 -13.67 2.62 -6.61
C CYS A 88 -15.14 2.30 -6.33
N GLY A 89 -15.54 1.03 -6.50
CA GLY A 89 -16.85 0.53 -6.15
C GLY A 89 -17.13 0.59 -4.65
N ASP A 90 -18.41 0.53 -4.31
CA ASP A 90 -18.88 0.66 -2.94
C ASP A 90 -18.33 -0.43 -2.00
N GLU A 91 -17.99 -1.60 -2.54
CA GLU A 91 -17.47 -2.77 -1.81
C GLU A 91 -16.00 -3.08 -2.16
N ASP A 92 -15.34 -2.18 -2.92
CA ASP A 92 -13.92 -2.29 -3.27
C ASP A 92 -13.06 -1.93 -2.06
N LEU A 93 -13.02 -2.86 -1.10
CA LEU A 93 -12.38 -2.69 0.19
C LEU A 93 -10.86 -2.75 0.05
N TRP A 94 -10.17 -1.77 0.61
CA TRP A 94 -8.72 -1.80 0.66
C TRP A 94 -8.25 -2.79 1.72
N MET A 95 -7.31 -3.65 1.34
CA MET A 95 -6.79 -4.74 2.18
C MET A 95 -5.26 -4.73 2.17
N MET A 96 -4.64 -5.09 3.28
CA MET A 96 -3.20 -5.32 3.36
C MET A 96 -2.91 -6.82 3.48
N PRO A 97 -2.20 -7.44 2.51
CA PRO A 97 -1.83 -8.85 2.59
C PRO A 97 -0.57 -9.04 3.43
N VAL A 98 -0.70 -9.67 4.59
CA VAL A 98 0.39 -9.76 5.57
C VAL A 98 0.81 -11.21 5.87
N LEU A 99 2.10 -11.39 6.12
CA LEU A 99 2.68 -12.62 6.68
C LEU A 99 3.28 -12.31 8.04
N ALA A 100 2.93 -13.10 9.06
CA ALA A 100 3.48 -12.96 10.40
C ALA A 100 4.83 -13.68 10.54
N VAL A 101 5.87 -12.97 10.97
CA VAL A 101 7.22 -13.50 11.19
C VAL A 101 7.44 -13.93 12.66
N ARG A 102 6.53 -13.51 13.54
CA ARG A 102 6.40 -13.93 14.94
C ARG A 102 4.92 -13.89 15.34
N ASP A 103 4.57 -14.60 16.41
CA ASP A 103 3.24 -14.46 17.02
C ASP A 103 2.95 -12.99 17.31
N THR A 104 1.75 -12.56 16.96
CA THR A 104 1.40 -11.14 17.00
C THR A 104 -0.10 -10.90 17.09
N GLN A 105 -0.44 -9.68 17.49
CA GLN A 105 -1.79 -9.17 17.51
C GLN A 105 -1.80 -7.78 16.86
N VAL A 106 -2.74 -7.57 15.96
CA VAL A 106 -3.12 -6.27 15.39
C VAL A 106 -4.51 -5.95 15.91
N ARG A 107 -4.71 -4.74 16.41
CA ARG A 107 -6.00 -4.28 16.95
C ARG A 107 -6.67 -3.31 16.00
N VAL A 108 -7.98 -3.16 16.15
CA VAL A 108 -8.73 -2.08 15.48
C VAL A 108 -8.01 -0.74 15.75
N ASN A 109 -7.91 0.11 14.72
CA ASN A 109 -7.22 1.40 14.72
C ASN A 109 -5.69 1.39 14.74
N ASP A 110 -5.04 0.23 14.87
CA ASP A 110 -3.58 0.16 14.72
C ASP A 110 -3.18 0.60 13.31
N ARG A 111 -2.23 1.53 13.25
CA ARG A 111 -1.68 2.07 11.99
C ARG A 111 -0.62 1.12 11.45
N ILE A 112 -1.01 0.24 10.52
CA ILE A 112 -0.17 -0.87 10.05
C ILE A 112 0.49 -0.62 8.68
N CYS A 113 -0.05 0.28 7.88
CA CYS A 113 0.51 0.68 6.59
C CYS A 113 0.21 2.15 6.33
N GLN A 114 0.64 2.66 5.19
CA GLN A 114 0.45 4.03 4.76
C GLN A 114 0.31 4.07 3.24
N PHE A 115 -0.36 5.10 2.73
CA PHE A 115 -0.51 5.28 1.29
C PHE A 115 -0.25 6.71 0.83
N ARG A 116 0.05 6.84 -0.46
CA ARG A 116 -0.01 8.09 -1.22
C ARG A 116 -0.67 7.82 -2.58
N ILE A 117 -1.03 8.89 -3.28
CA ILE A 117 -1.45 8.80 -4.69
C ILE A 117 -0.33 9.27 -5.63
N GLN A 118 -0.34 8.75 -6.84
CA GLN A 118 0.56 9.16 -7.92
C GLN A 118 -0.17 9.11 -9.26
N LYS A 119 0.27 9.93 -10.23
CA LYS A 119 -0.30 9.90 -11.57
C LYS A 119 0.05 8.58 -12.24
N HIS A 120 -0.87 8.07 -13.06
CA HIS A 120 -0.59 6.94 -13.94
C HIS A 120 0.64 7.21 -14.82
N GLN A 121 1.32 6.13 -15.19
CA GLN A 121 2.29 6.17 -16.28
C GLN A 121 1.63 6.63 -17.59
N PRO A 122 2.40 7.17 -18.56
CA PRO A 122 1.87 7.47 -19.88
C PRO A 122 1.32 6.22 -20.57
N HIS A 123 0.50 6.42 -21.59
CA HIS A 123 0.14 5.35 -22.52
C HIS A 123 1.38 4.91 -23.30
N ILE A 124 1.67 3.61 -23.29
CA ILE A 124 2.87 3.02 -23.91
C ILE A 124 2.44 2.13 -25.08
N LEU A 125 3.15 2.23 -26.19
CA LEU A 125 3.10 1.29 -27.30
C LEU A 125 4.44 0.55 -27.35
N PHE A 126 4.39 -0.76 -27.59
CA PHE A 126 5.60 -1.56 -27.74
C PHE A 126 5.90 -1.76 -29.22
N GLU A 127 7.13 -1.42 -29.62
CA GLU A 127 7.68 -1.74 -30.95
C GLU A 127 8.65 -2.90 -30.78
N GLU A 128 8.33 -4.04 -31.39
CA GLU A 128 9.18 -5.23 -31.37
C GLU A 128 10.39 -5.03 -32.27
N THR A 129 11.59 -5.44 -31.81
CA THR A 129 12.85 -5.33 -32.55
C THR A 129 13.75 -6.52 -32.25
N ASP A 130 14.55 -6.93 -33.24
CA ASP A 130 15.55 -7.99 -33.08
C ASP A 130 16.73 -7.56 -32.19
N SER A 131 16.94 -6.25 -32.00
CA SER A 131 18.05 -5.72 -31.21
C SER A 131 17.80 -4.32 -30.65
N LEU A 132 18.22 -4.09 -29.40
CA LEU A 132 18.22 -2.77 -28.74
C LEU A 132 19.47 -1.92 -29.05
N HIS A 133 20.53 -2.52 -29.62
CA HIS A 133 21.79 -1.84 -29.98
C HIS A 133 22.50 -1.07 -28.85
N ASN A 134 22.27 -1.43 -27.59
CA ASN A 134 22.90 -0.80 -26.42
C ASN A 134 23.89 -1.74 -25.72
N PRO A 135 24.94 -1.22 -25.04
CA PRO A 135 25.82 -2.03 -24.20
C PRO A 135 25.07 -2.58 -22.97
N ASN A 136 25.42 -3.79 -22.55
CA ASN A 136 24.83 -4.41 -21.37
C ASN A 136 25.33 -3.72 -20.09
N ARG A 137 24.41 -3.21 -19.25
CA ARG A 137 24.74 -2.66 -17.93
C ARG A 137 25.19 -3.73 -16.91
N GLY A 138 24.61 -4.94 -16.99
CA GLY A 138 24.68 -5.93 -15.92
C GLY A 138 23.70 -5.64 -14.75
N GLY A 139 23.51 -6.63 -13.88
CA GLY A 139 22.56 -6.59 -12.76
C GLY A 139 22.86 -7.64 -11.69
N PHE A 140 21.95 -7.84 -10.73
CA PHE A 140 22.04 -8.89 -9.69
C PHE A 140 23.36 -8.88 -8.88
N GLY A 141 23.82 -7.69 -8.47
CA GLY A 141 25.05 -7.54 -7.70
C GLY A 141 26.33 -7.48 -8.55
N SER A 142 26.22 -7.11 -9.83
CA SER A 142 27.37 -6.94 -10.74
C SER A 142 28.43 -5.95 -10.27
N THR A 143 28.11 -5.06 -9.33
CA THR A 143 29.04 -4.11 -8.70
C THR A 143 29.68 -4.63 -7.40
N GLY A 144 29.41 -5.88 -7.01
CA GLY A 144 29.91 -6.48 -5.78
C GLY A 144 29.20 -5.99 -4.51
N LYS A 145 29.76 -6.39 -3.36
CA LYS A 145 29.31 -6.04 -2.00
C LYS A 145 30.57 -5.60 -1.23
N GLN A 146 30.89 -4.31 -1.19
CA GLN A 146 31.92 -3.78 -0.28
C GLN A 146 31.30 -3.53 1.10
#